data_AF-A0A978TC81-F1
#
_entry.id   AF-A0A978TC81-F1
#
_cell.length_a   1.000
_cell.length_b   1.000
_cell.length_c   1.000
_cell.angle_alpha   90.00
_cell.angle_beta   90.00
_cell.angle_gamma   90.00
#
_symmetry.space_group_name_H-M   'P 1'
#
loop_
_entity.id
_entity.type
_entity.pdbx_description
1 polymer ?
#
loop_
_entity_poly.entity_id
_entity_poly.type
_entity_poly.pdbx_seq_one_letter_code
_entity_poly.pdbx_strand_id
1 'polypeptide(L)'
;ELVHGLTAIAQEELSHFAQVNRWLERRGIPLRPLPPPPYGAQLREQVRRQEPHRQLDLLLVSALIEARSHERLGLLAQHCPDPDLAQFYHSLMASEARHYGTYWRLAEDRFPPPLVDARWQHLAEVESAILARLHPEPRVHS
;
A
#
# COMPACT_ATOMS: atom_id res chain seq x y z
N GLU A 1 -7.30 9.58 18.00
CA GLU A 1 -6.71 9.89 16.67
C GLU A 1 -6.40 8.65 15.86
N LEU A 2 -5.53 7.73 16.34
CA LEU A 2 -5.21 6.46 15.66
C LEU A 2 -6.46 5.70 15.18
N VAL A 3 -7.42 5.44 16.08
CA VAL A 3 -8.66 4.70 15.73
C VAL A 3 -9.44 5.42 14.63
N HIS A 4 -9.67 6.73 14.76
CA HIS A 4 -10.41 7.50 13.75
C HIS A 4 -9.69 7.51 12.40
N GLY A 5 -8.37 7.72 12.38
CA GLY A 5 -7.57 7.71 11.14
C GLY A 5 -7.61 6.36 10.44
N LEU A 6 -7.42 5.26 11.17
CA LEU A 6 -7.47 3.91 10.62
C LEU A 6 -8.88 3.49 10.20
N THR A 7 -9.92 3.95 10.90
CA THR A 7 -11.32 3.72 10.49
C THR A 7 -11.63 4.41 9.17
N ALA A 8 -11.19 5.66 8.98
CA ALA A 8 -11.39 6.39 7.73
C ALA A 8 -10.69 5.67 6.55
N ILE A 9 -9.43 5.27 6.73
CA ILE A 9 -8.69 4.50 5.71
C ILE A 9 -9.43 3.20 5.37
N ALA A 10 -9.87 2.43 6.38
CA ALA A 10 -10.58 1.18 6.15
C ALA A 10 -11.89 1.35 5.36
N GLN A 11 -12.63 2.44 5.62
CA GLN A 11 -13.85 2.76 4.87
C GLN A 11 -13.53 3.14 3.42
N GLU A 12 -12.47 3.91 3.20
CA GLU A 12 -12.00 4.30 1.86
C GLU A 12 -11.52 3.08 1.06
N GLU A 13 -10.78 2.16 1.67
CA GLU A 13 -10.33 0.91 1.05
C GLU A 13 -11.49 -0.02 0.66
N LEU A 14 -12.54 -0.11 1.49
CA LEU A 14 -13.76 -0.84 1.12
C LEU A 14 -14.47 -0.19 -0.08
N SER A 15 -14.44 1.14 -0.17
CA SER A 15 -14.95 1.87 -1.33
C SER A 15 -14.10 1.60 -2.58
N HIS A 16 -12.77 1.59 -2.48
CA HIS A 16 -11.86 1.22 -3.58
C HIS A 16 -12.15 -0.19 -4.07
N PHE A 17 -12.27 -1.15 -3.16
CA PHE A 17 -12.59 -2.53 -3.49
C PHE A 17 -13.92 -2.64 -4.26
N ALA A 18 -14.96 -1.93 -3.82
CA ALA A 18 -16.23 -1.88 -4.53
C ALA A 18 -16.11 -1.23 -5.93
N GLN A 19 -15.27 -0.21 -6.08
CA GLN A 19 -14.99 0.41 -7.39
C GLN A 19 -14.28 -0.53 -8.34
N VAL A 20 -13.25 -1.25 -7.87
CA VAL A 20 -12.53 -2.25 -8.68
C VAL A 20 -13.49 -3.35 -9.14
N ASN A 21 -14.39 -3.85 -8.27
CA ASN A 21 -15.37 -4.86 -8.67
C ASN A 21 -16.32 -4.36 -9.78
N ARG A 22 -16.78 -3.10 -9.72
CA ARG A 22 -17.57 -2.52 -10.80
C ARG A 22 -16.79 -2.46 -12.12
N TRP A 23 -15.50 -2.19 -12.08
CA TRP A 23 -14.64 -2.24 -13.27
C TRP A 23 -14.50 -3.65 -13.84
N LEU A 24 -14.33 -4.65 -12.98
CA LEU A 24 -14.29 -6.06 -13.37
C LEU A 24 -15.60 -6.48 -14.03
N GLU A 25 -16.75 -6.14 -13.44
CA GLU A 25 -18.09 -6.41 -13.98
C GLU A 25 -18.31 -5.77 -15.36
N ARG A 26 -17.98 -4.47 -15.52
CA ARG A 26 -18.07 -3.76 -16.80
C ARG A 26 -17.27 -4.41 -17.92
N ARG A 27 -16.19 -5.11 -17.58
CA ARG A 27 -15.29 -5.80 -18.52
C ARG A 27 -15.59 -7.29 -18.64
N GLY A 28 -16.62 -7.80 -17.97
CA GLY A 28 -16.96 -9.23 -17.98
C GLY A 28 -15.88 -10.11 -17.33
N ILE A 29 -15.08 -9.57 -16.42
CA ILE A 29 -14.00 -10.29 -15.74
C ILE A 29 -14.53 -10.80 -14.39
N PRO A 30 -14.66 -12.13 -14.18
CA PRO A 30 -15.11 -12.66 -12.90
C PRO A 30 -14.03 -12.50 -11.83
N LEU A 31 -14.46 -12.13 -10.61
CA LEU A 31 -13.60 -12.12 -9.44
C LEU A 31 -13.11 -13.56 -9.15
N ARG A 32 -11.80 -13.73 -9.03
CA ARG A 32 -11.16 -15.03 -8.79
C ARG A 32 -10.09 -14.89 -7.72
N PRO A 33 -9.85 -15.95 -6.92
CA PRO A 33 -8.72 -15.97 -6.01
C PRO A 33 -7.42 -16.02 -6.84
N LEU A 34 -6.63 -14.95 -6.79
CA LEU A 34 -5.29 -14.90 -7.37
C LEU A 34 -4.26 -15.10 -6.25
N PRO A 35 -3.28 -16.00 -6.40
CA PRO A 35 -2.20 -16.13 -5.42
C PRO A 35 -1.49 -14.78 -5.21
N PRO A 36 -1.29 -14.32 -3.96
CA PRO A 36 -0.59 -13.07 -3.71
C PRO A 36 0.91 -13.20 -4.00
N PRO A 37 1.59 -12.10 -4.38
CA PRO A 37 3.04 -12.08 -4.44
C PRO A 37 3.63 -12.15 -3.01
N PRO A 38 4.90 -12.54 -2.83
CA PRO A 38 5.51 -12.62 -1.50
C PRO A 38 5.65 -11.26 -0.80
N TYR A 39 5.46 -10.15 -1.51
CA TYR A 39 5.70 -8.78 -1.05
C TYR A 39 5.13 -8.46 0.34
N GLY A 40 3.81 -8.55 0.50
CA GLY A 40 3.16 -8.21 1.76
C GLY A 40 3.53 -9.17 2.89
N ALA A 41 3.78 -10.44 2.59
CA ALA A 41 4.21 -11.43 3.57
C ALA A 41 5.63 -11.15 4.08
N GLN A 42 6.58 -10.89 3.17
CA GLN A 42 7.98 -10.62 3.51
C GLN A 42 8.15 -9.29 4.25
N LEU A 43 7.37 -8.25 3.92
CA LEU A 43 7.34 -7.02 4.72
C LEU A 43 6.79 -7.28 6.13
N ARG A 44 5.73 -8.09 6.26
CA ARG A 44 5.19 -8.44 7.58
C ARG A 44 6.16 -9.25 8.44
N GLU A 45 7.04 -10.05 7.84
CA GLU A 45 8.10 -10.77 8.57
C GLU A 45 9.08 -9.80 9.26
N GLN A 46 9.21 -8.57 8.78
CA GLN A 46 10.06 -7.55 9.41
C GLN A 46 9.44 -6.93 10.67
N VAL A 47 8.14 -7.15 10.92
CA VAL A 47 7.45 -6.54 12.05
C VAL A 47 7.92 -7.15 13.37
N ARG A 48 8.53 -6.32 14.22
CA ARG A 48 8.95 -6.72 15.57
C ARG A 48 7.74 -7.16 16.39
N ARG A 49 7.95 -8.13 17.28
CA ARG A 49 6.84 -8.78 18.02
C ARG A 49 6.37 -8.01 19.25
N GLN A 50 7.26 -7.24 19.87
CA GLN A 50 7.00 -6.58 21.16
C GLN A 50 6.58 -5.13 20.97
N GLU A 51 5.61 -4.69 21.76
CA GLU A 51 5.27 -3.27 21.85
C GLU A 51 6.36 -2.48 22.60
N PRO A 52 6.57 -1.19 22.28
CA PRO A 52 5.82 -0.39 21.31
C PRO A 52 6.38 -0.50 19.87
N HIS A 53 7.47 -1.23 19.68
CA HIS A 53 8.16 -1.40 18.39
C HIS A 53 7.30 -2.05 17.31
N ARG A 54 6.44 -2.99 17.71
CA ARG A 54 5.47 -3.65 16.83
C ARG A 54 4.51 -2.64 16.20
N GLN A 55 3.95 -1.73 16.98
CA GLN A 55 3.07 -0.69 16.46
C GLN A 55 3.79 0.22 15.46
N LEU A 56 5.00 0.69 15.76
CA LEU A 56 5.80 1.50 14.83
C LEU A 56 5.98 0.76 13.50
N ASP A 57 6.41 -0.50 13.56
CA ASP A 57 6.67 -1.29 12.36
C ASP A 57 5.41 -1.53 11.52
N LEU A 58 4.25 -1.76 12.16
CA LEU A 58 2.98 -1.90 11.45
C LEU A 58 2.59 -0.62 10.70
N LEU A 59 2.78 0.55 11.33
CA LEU A 59 2.50 1.83 10.68
C LEU A 59 3.44 2.06 9.49
N LEU A 60 4.75 1.84 9.66
CA LEU A 60 5.73 2.06 8.59
C LEU A 60 5.64 1.05 7.45
N VAL A 61 5.36 -0.23 7.74
CA VAL A 61 5.09 -1.24 6.70
C VAL A 61 3.84 -0.86 5.91
N SER A 62 2.78 -0.41 6.59
CA SER A 62 1.57 0.04 5.90
C SER A 62 1.87 1.25 5.02
N ALA A 63 2.60 2.24 5.54
CA ALA A 63 3.05 3.40 4.77
C ALA A 63 3.86 3.02 3.51
N LEU A 64 4.77 2.04 3.59
CA LEU A 64 5.54 1.56 2.43
C LEU A 64 4.64 0.93 1.36
N ILE A 65 3.66 0.12 1.79
CA ILE A 65 2.73 -0.54 0.86
C ILE A 65 1.93 0.52 0.10
N GLU A 66 1.35 1.50 0.80
CA GLU A 66 0.60 2.61 0.18
C GLU A 66 1.50 3.45 -0.74
N ALA A 67 2.74 3.75 -0.32
CA ALA A 67 3.68 4.52 -1.14
C ALA A 67 4.03 3.79 -2.46
N ARG A 68 4.22 2.47 -2.41
CA ARG A 68 4.47 1.66 -3.61
C ARG A 68 3.23 1.51 -4.49
N SER A 69 2.06 1.37 -3.87
CA SER A 69 0.77 1.38 -4.58
C SER A 69 0.56 2.70 -5.32
N HIS A 70 0.80 3.84 -4.66
CA HIS A 70 0.75 5.18 -5.25
C HIS A 70 1.63 5.28 -6.51
N GLU A 71 2.91 4.92 -6.40
CA GLU A 71 3.86 4.98 -7.52
C GLU A 71 3.38 4.11 -8.69
N ARG A 72 3.05 2.84 -8.44
CA ARG A 72 2.66 1.89 -9.49
C ARG A 72 1.31 2.24 -10.14
N LEU A 73 0.33 2.67 -9.35
CA LEU A 73 -0.95 3.16 -9.88
C LEU A 73 -0.76 4.46 -10.69
N GLY A 74 0.20 5.32 -10.31
CA GLY A 74 0.58 6.49 -11.09
C GLY A 74 1.15 6.11 -12.46
N LEU A 75 2.06 5.14 -12.51
CA LEU A 75 2.60 4.61 -13.77
C LEU A 75 1.49 3.97 -14.63
N LEU A 76 0.60 3.18 -14.01
CA LEU A 76 -0.55 2.61 -14.70
C LEU A 76 -1.46 3.71 -15.26
N ALA A 77 -1.76 4.75 -14.49
CA ALA A 77 -2.56 5.88 -14.96
C ALA A 77 -1.90 6.60 -16.14
N GLN A 78 -0.58 6.82 -16.09
CA GLN A 78 0.16 7.51 -17.14
C GLN A 78 0.23 6.73 -18.45
N HIS A 79 0.35 5.40 -18.37
CA HIS A 79 0.62 4.54 -19.53
C HIS A 79 -0.58 3.69 -19.97
N CYS A 80 -1.72 3.76 -19.27
CA CYS A 80 -2.93 3.04 -19.67
C CYS A 80 -3.51 3.64 -20.97
N PRO A 81 -3.72 2.81 -22.01
CA PRO A 81 -4.25 3.29 -23.29
C PRO A 81 -5.76 3.59 -23.24
N ASP A 82 -6.47 3.08 -22.23
CA ASP A 82 -7.90 3.34 -22.00
C ASP A 82 -8.04 4.57 -21.08
N PRO A 83 -8.56 5.72 -21.58
CA PRO A 83 -8.63 6.96 -20.80
C PRO A 83 -9.50 6.86 -19.54
N ASP A 84 -10.60 6.11 -19.58
CA ASP A 84 -11.49 5.98 -18.43
C ASP A 84 -10.83 5.15 -17.33
N LEU A 85 -10.11 4.09 -17.73
CA LEU A 85 -9.34 3.27 -16.80
C LEU A 85 -8.11 4.03 -16.26
N ALA A 86 -7.44 4.81 -17.10
CA ALA A 86 -6.35 5.69 -16.70
C ALA A 86 -6.80 6.70 -15.62
N GLN A 87 -7.96 7.33 -15.84
CA GLN A 87 -8.56 8.26 -14.88
C GLN A 87 -8.93 7.56 -13.56
N PHE A 88 -9.40 6.32 -13.64
CA PHE A 88 -9.66 5.52 -12.44
C PHE A 88 -8.37 5.22 -11.66
N TYR A 89 -7.30 4.75 -12.32
CA TYR A 89 -6.02 4.52 -11.65
C TYR A 89 -5.44 5.81 -11.04
N HIS A 90 -5.59 6.95 -11.71
CA HIS A 90 -5.19 8.24 -11.16
C HIS A 90 -5.95 8.56 -9.87
N SER A 91 -7.26 8.27 -9.83
CA SER A 91 -8.07 8.52 -8.62
C SER A 91 -7.63 7.66 -7.43
N LEU A 92 -7.29 6.39 -7.67
CA LEU A 92 -6.73 5.50 -6.64
C LEU A 92 -5.33 5.99 -6.21
N MET A 93 -4.45 6.30 -7.15
CA MET A 93 -3.12 6.84 -6.86
C MET A 93 -3.19 8.06 -5.91
N ALA A 94 -4.18 8.94 -6.10
CA ALA A 94 -4.37 10.11 -5.25
C ALA A 94 -4.81 9.77 -3.81
N SER A 95 -5.56 8.68 -3.58
CA SER A 95 -5.93 8.22 -2.23
C SER A 95 -4.76 7.53 -1.52
N GLU A 96 -3.98 6.71 -2.21
CA GLU A 96 -2.79 6.05 -1.66
C GLU A 96 -1.78 7.07 -1.08
N ALA A 97 -1.60 8.22 -1.74
CA ALA A 97 -0.74 9.31 -1.23
C ALA A 97 -1.21 9.84 0.14
N ARG A 98 -2.54 9.96 0.32
CA ARG A 98 -3.14 10.40 1.59
C ARG A 98 -3.02 9.32 2.67
N HIS A 99 -3.17 8.05 2.30
CA HIS A 99 -3.04 6.94 3.23
C HIS A 99 -1.60 6.81 3.73
N TYR A 100 -0.62 6.82 2.83
CA TYR A 100 0.81 6.89 3.16
C TYR A 100 1.08 8.02 4.16
N GLY A 101 0.65 9.26 3.86
CA GLY A 101 0.86 10.41 4.72
C GLY A 101 0.12 10.32 6.07
N THR A 102 -0.95 9.54 6.15
CA THR A 102 -1.68 9.29 7.40
C THR A 102 -0.92 8.29 8.29
N TYR A 103 -0.44 7.19 7.72
CA TYR A 103 0.39 6.22 8.46
C TYR A 103 1.70 6.85 8.95
N TRP A 104 2.35 7.68 8.11
CA TRP A 104 3.57 8.40 8.47
C TRP A 104 3.34 9.33 9.67
N ARG A 105 2.33 10.21 9.60
CA ARG A 105 1.99 11.11 10.72
C ARG A 105 1.66 10.35 12.00
N LEU A 106 0.88 9.27 11.91
CA LEU A 106 0.58 8.42 13.05
C LEU A 106 1.83 7.81 13.70
N ALA A 107 2.90 7.56 12.93
CA ALA A 107 4.18 7.10 13.46
C ALA A 107 4.94 8.25 14.12
N GLU A 108 5.08 9.41 13.47
CA GLU A 108 5.76 10.58 14.02
C GLU A 108 5.11 11.12 15.29
N ASP A 109 3.78 11.13 15.37
CA ASP A 109 3.03 11.60 16.55
C ASP A 109 3.24 10.70 17.78
N ARG A 110 3.71 9.47 17.59
CA ARG A 110 3.78 8.43 18.64
C ARG A 110 5.19 7.99 18.99
N PHE A 111 6.17 8.27 18.14
CA PHE A 111 7.53 7.79 18.27
C PHE A 111 8.54 8.91 17.98
N PRO A 112 9.74 8.91 18.62
CA PRO A 112 10.75 9.92 18.35
C PRO A 112 11.20 9.91 16.88
N PRO A 113 11.33 11.08 16.21
CA PRO A 113 11.71 11.14 14.79
C PRO A 113 12.98 10.34 14.43
N PRO A 114 14.07 10.38 15.22
CA PRO A 114 15.26 9.57 14.89
C PRO A 114 15.00 8.06 14.86
N LEU A 115 14.05 7.57 15.66
CA LEU A 115 13.65 6.16 15.68
C LEU A 115 12.80 5.83 14.45
N VAL A 116 11.89 6.73 14.06
CA VAL A 116 11.04 6.59 12.88
C VAL A 116 11.91 6.57 11.62
N ASP A 117 12.80 7.55 11.46
CA ASP A 117 13.67 7.71 10.29
C ASP A 117 14.58 6.50 10.09
N ALA A 118 15.28 6.08 11.16
CA ALA A 118 16.18 4.92 11.09
C ALA A 118 15.42 3.64 10.74
N ARG A 119 14.21 3.47 11.28
CA ARG A 119 13.40 2.28 10.98
C ARG A 119 12.82 2.32 9.57
N TRP A 120 12.40 3.48 9.11
CA TRP A 120 11.92 3.70 7.74
C TRP A 120 12.98 3.35 6.71
N GLN A 121 14.20 3.87 6.87
CA GLN A 121 15.33 3.59 5.98
C GLN A 121 15.58 2.08 5.85
N HIS A 122 15.65 1.38 6.99
CA HIS A 122 15.83 -0.06 7.00
C HIS A 122 14.69 -0.82 6.29
N LEU A 123 13.43 -0.47 6.56
CA LEU A 123 12.30 -1.14 5.91
C LEU A 123 12.24 -0.85 4.40
N ALA A 124 12.63 0.36 3.98
CA ALA A 124 12.71 0.73 2.56
C ALA A 124 13.80 -0.06 1.81
N GLU A 125 14.96 -0.31 2.43
CA GLU A 125 15.99 -1.19 1.86
C GLU A 125 15.46 -2.62 1.69
N VAL A 126 14.76 -3.15 2.69
CA VAL A 126 14.14 -4.47 2.61
C VAL A 126 13.09 -4.52 1.50
N GLU A 127 12.20 -3.52 1.43
CA GLU A 127 11.16 -3.40 0.40
C GLU A 127 11.76 -3.40 -1.01
N SER A 128 12.82 -2.62 -1.22
CA SER A 128 13.54 -2.60 -2.49
C SER A 128 14.15 -3.96 -2.83
N ALA A 129 14.71 -4.68 -1.86
CA ALA A 129 15.28 -6.01 -2.07
C ALA A 129 14.22 -7.07 -2.39
N ILE A 130 13.02 -6.93 -1.84
CA ILE A 130 11.86 -7.78 -2.17
C ILE A 130 11.46 -7.57 -3.63
N LEU A 131 11.29 -6.32 -4.06
CA LEU A 131 10.88 -5.98 -5.43
C LEU A 131 11.95 -6.24 -6.50
N ALA A 132 13.22 -6.31 -6.11
CA ALA A 132 14.30 -6.70 -7.01
C ALA A 132 14.19 -8.17 -7.48
N ARG A 133 13.37 -8.99 -6.81
CA ARG A 133 13.13 -10.40 -7.16
C ARG A 133 11.85 -10.50 -7.98
N LEU A 134 12.00 -10.88 -9.26
CA LEU A 134 10.87 -11.02 -10.17
C LEU A 134 9.87 -12.07 -9.68
N HIS A 135 8.60 -11.68 -9.55
CA HIS A 135 7.50 -12.63 -9.37
C HIS A 135 6.96 -13.06 -10.75
N PRO A 136 6.72 -14.37 -11.00
CA PRO A 136 6.35 -14.86 -12.35
C PRO A 136 5.05 -14.29 -12.92
N GLU A 137 4.11 -13.95 -12.04
CA GLU A 137 2.78 -13.47 -12.42
C GLU A 137 2.65 -11.98 -12.11
N PRO A 138 2.02 -11.17 -12.99
CA PRO A 138 1.83 -9.75 -12.71
C PRO A 138 0.87 -9.56 -11.53
N ARG A 139 1.31 -8.75 -10.56
CA ARG A 139 0.54 -8.27 -9.40
C ARG A 139 0.85 -6.79 -9.20
N VAL A 140 0.00 -6.10 -8.44
CA VAL A 140 0.29 -4.71 -8.07
C VAL A 140 1.66 -4.59 -7.39
N HIS A 141 2.11 -5.61 -6.64
CA HIS A 141 3.42 -5.65 -5.98
C HIS A 141 4.31 -6.84 -6.42
N SER A 142 4.25 -7.26 -7.70
CA SER A 142 5.17 -8.25 -8.31
C SER A 142 6.46 -7.65 -8.85
#